data_AF-A0A382WHJ2-F1
#
_entry.id   AF-A0A382WHJ2-F1
#
_cell.length_a   1.000
_cell.length_b   1.000
_cell.length_c   1.000
_cell.angle_alpha   90.00
_cell.angle_beta   90.00
_cell.angle_gamma   90.00
#
_symmetry.space_group_name_H-M   'P 1'
#
loop_
_entity.id
_entity.type
_entity.pdbx_description
1 polymer ?
#
loop_
_entity_poly.entity_id
_entity_poly.type
_entity_poly.pdbx_seq_one_letter_code
_entity_poly.pdbx_strand_id
1 'polypeptide(L)'
;MPILKTEILGSQIEINYEASERDKLQRLISNFKHRLNEFPNKDGRISNNTILFLAALKVEDQLEEIKSLVDKHKEYNNKTIKQKKIIERMSKEIVFLKDKVNELNTFNLSKESRNSHVMEEITKLENMLQIIQKKILSKNNDGY
;
A
#
# COMPACT_ATOMS: atom_id res chain seq x y z
N MET A 1 31.89 -2.94 36.95
CA MET A 1 31.51 -2.08 35.81
C MET A 1 32.69 -1.19 35.46
N PRO A 2 33.09 -1.09 34.19
CA PRO A 2 34.12 -0.15 33.76
C PRO A 2 33.70 1.32 33.96
N ILE A 3 34.69 2.19 34.11
CA ILE A 3 34.53 3.65 34.28
C ILE A 3 35.07 4.36 33.04
N LEU A 4 34.30 5.29 32.49
CA LEU A 4 34.73 6.19 31.43
C LEU A 4 34.95 7.57 32.03
N LYS A 5 36.18 8.10 31.90
CA LYS A 5 36.50 9.47 32.28
C LYS A 5 36.40 10.37 31.06
N THR A 6 35.66 11.48 31.18
CA THR A 6 35.53 12.48 30.11
C THR A 6 35.45 13.88 30.70
N GLU A 7 35.95 14.85 29.94
CA GLU A 7 35.78 16.27 30.25
C GLU A 7 34.52 16.83 29.58
N ILE A 8 33.70 17.59 30.31
CA ILE A 8 32.54 18.33 29.80
C ILE A 8 32.57 19.75 30.38
N LEU A 9 32.62 20.77 29.53
CA LEU A 9 32.68 22.18 29.92
C LEU A 9 33.81 22.50 30.93
N GLY A 10 34.97 21.85 30.81
CA GLY A 10 36.10 22.01 31.73
C GLY A 10 36.04 21.16 33.00
N SER A 11 34.94 20.43 33.22
CA SER A 11 34.79 19.54 34.38
C SER A 11 35.09 18.09 34.00
N GLN A 12 35.91 17.40 34.81
CA GLN A 12 36.12 15.97 34.69
C GLN A 12 34.94 15.20 35.29
N ILE A 13 34.41 14.24 34.53
CA ILE A 13 33.25 13.44 34.91
C ILE A 13 33.61 11.96 34.71
N GLU A 14 33.18 11.14 35.67
CA GLU A 14 33.34 9.70 35.63
C GLU A 14 31.97 9.03 35.48
N ILE A 15 31.84 8.16 34.47
CA ILE A 15 30.59 7.49 34.14
C ILE A 15 30.80 5.98 34.21
N ASN A 16 30.03 5.31 35.07
CA ASN A 16 29.95 3.85 35.10
C ASN A 16 29.10 3.37 33.92
N TYR A 17 29.54 2.33 33.23
CA TYR A 17 28.83 1.81 32.07
C TYR A 17 28.95 0.28 31.94
N GLU A 18 28.07 -0.32 31.15
CA GLU A 18 28.20 -1.72 30.72
C GLU A 18 29.13 -1.82 29.52
N ALA A 19 30.02 -2.82 29.48
CA ALA A 19 31.02 -2.94 28.42
C ALA A 19 30.39 -2.99 27.00
N SER A 20 29.20 -3.58 26.87
CA SER A 20 28.40 -3.63 25.64
C SER A 20 27.92 -2.26 25.14
N GLU A 21 27.76 -1.28 26.04
CA GLU A 21 27.27 0.06 25.72
C GLU A 21 28.39 1.09 25.51
N ARG A 22 29.66 0.69 25.61
CA ARG A 22 30.83 1.60 25.51
C ARG A 22 30.76 2.53 24.30
N ASP A 23 30.55 1.97 23.12
CA ASP A 23 30.58 2.72 21.86
C ASP A 23 29.37 3.65 21.74
N LYS A 24 28.22 3.22 22.26
CA LYS A 24 27.01 4.05 22.35
C LYS A 24 27.26 5.24 23.26
N LEU A 25 27.84 5.02 24.44
CA LEU A 25 28.17 6.09 25.39
C LEU A 25 29.18 7.09 24.80
N GLN A 26 30.23 6.61 24.14
CA GLN A 26 31.22 7.49 23.48
C GLN A 26 30.60 8.37 22.39
N ARG A 27 29.70 7.81 21.57
CA ARG A 27 28.94 8.59 20.58
C ARG A 27 28.03 9.63 21.24
N LEU A 28 27.32 9.26 22.30
CA LEU A 28 26.45 10.18 23.04
C LEU A 28 27.24 11.34 23.65
N ILE A 29 28.39 11.07 24.26
CA ILE A 29 29.27 12.11 24.82
C ILE A 29 29.78 13.02 23.70
N SER A 30 30.19 12.46 22.56
CA SER A 30 30.69 13.24 21.42
C SER A 30 29.60 14.16 20.84
N ASN A 31 28.39 13.63 20.65
CA ASN A 31 27.24 14.40 20.18
C ASN A 31 26.84 15.48 21.19
N PHE A 32 26.88 15.16 22.48
CA PHE A 32 26.59 16.12 23.54
C PHE A 32 27.62 17.26 23.54
N LYS A 33 28.91 16.97 23.46
CA LYS A 33 29.97 17.99 23.34
C LYS A 33 29.78 18.86 22.10
N HIS A 34 29.44 18.26 20.97
CA HIS A 34 29.14 19.02 19.74
C HIS A 34 27.98 19.99 19.96
N ARG A 35 26.89 19.54 20.60
CA ARG A 35 25.74 20.37 20.94
C ARG A 35 26.09 21.50 21.91
N LEU A 36 26.91 21.23 22.93
CA LEU A 36 27.35 22.26 23.87
C LEU A 36 28.12 23.39 23.15
N ASN A 37 28.89 23.05 22.10
CA ASN A 37 29.63 24.03 21.31
C ASN A 37 28.73 24.95 20.46
N GLU A 38 27.46 24.60 20.23
CA GLU A 38 26.49 25.45 19.55
C GLU A 38 26.05 26.64 20.41
N PHE A 39 26.31 26.59 21.72
CA PHE A 39 26.04 27.65 22.68
C PHE A 39 27.36 28.29 23.13
N PRO A 40 28.03 29.08 22.27
CA PRO A 40 29.33 29.63 22.59
C PRO A 40 29.24 30.57 23.78
N ASN A 41 30.14 30.38 24.74
CA ASN A 41 30.31 31.30 25.85
C ASN A 41 31.07 32.55 25.39
N LYS A 42 30.45 33.37 24.54
CA LYS A 42 31.03 34.65 24.11
C LYS A 42 31.18 35.53 25.35
N ASP A 43 32.43 35.76 25.73
CA ASP A 43 32.86 36.66 26.80
C ASP A 43 32.59 36.21 28.25
N GLY A 44 32.35 34.91 28.49
CA GLY A 44 32.15 34.37 29.86
C GLY A 44 30.83 34.80 30.51
N ARG A 45 29.93 35.44 29.75
CA ARG A 45 28.62 35.92 30.24
C ARG A 45 27.63 34.79 30.50
N ILE A 46 27.83 33.62 29.89
CA ILE A 46 26.92 32.49 29.99
C ILE A 46 27.55 31.45 30.92
N SER A 47 26.84 31.08 31.98
CA SER A 47 27.32 30.05 32.90
C SER A 47 27.30 28.66 32.23
N ASN A 48 28.20 27.77 32.62
CA ASN A 48 28.19 26.38 32.18
C ASN A 48 26.84 25.70 32.45
N ASN A 49 26.19 26.03 33.57
CA ASN A 49 24.85 25.53 33.89
C ASN A 49 23.82 25.99 32.85
N THR A 50 23.86 27.26 32.44
CA THR A 50 22.98 27.78 31.39
C THR A 50 23.21 27.05 30.08
N ILE A 51 24.47 26.79 29.70
CA ILE A 51 24.81 26.02 28.50
C ILE A 51 24.25 24.59 28.58
N LEU A 52 24.38 23.93 29.73
CA LEU A 52 23.81 22.60 29.96
C LEU A 52 22.28 22.62 29.81
N PHE A 53 21.60 23.61 30.40
CA PHE A 53 20.15 23.77 30.29
C PHE A 53 19.71 24.01 28.84
N LEU A 54 20.38 24.88 28.10
CA LEU A 54 20.05 25.15 26.70
C LEU A 54 20.29 23.91 25.81
N ALA A 55 21.37 23.19 26.04
CA ALA A 55 21.64 21.95 25.34
C ALA A 55 20.62 20.85 25.66
N ALA A 56 20.12 20.78 26.89
CA ALA A 56 19.05 19.87 27.28
C ALA A 56 17.70 20.26 26.64
N LEU A 57 17.34 21.55 26.66
CA LEU A 57 16.12 22.03 26.01
C LEU A 57 16.13 21.77 24.50
N LYS A 58 17.27 21.95 23.84
CA LYS A 58 17.41 21.63 22.41
C LYS A 58 17.19 20.14 22.13
N VAL A 59 17.59 19.25 23.03
CA VAL A 59 17.29 17.81 22.90
C VAL A 59 15.81 17.56 23.04
N GLU A 60 15.17 18.16 24.03
CA GLU A 60 13.74 17.98 24.27
C GLU A 60 12.91 18.44 23.08
N ASP A 61 13.26 19.59 22.49
CA ASP A 61 12.65 20.12 21.27
C ASP A 61 12.80 19.15 20.09
N GLN A 62 14.02 18.67 19.84
CA GLN A 62 14.29 17.67 18.80
C GLN A 62 13.53 16.34 19.03
N LEU A 63 13.39 15.91 20.29
CA LEU A 63 12.65 14.70 20.65
C LEU A 63 11.15 14.86 20.40
N GLU A 64 10.58 16.03 20.73
CA GLU A 64 9.17 16.33 20.48
C GLU A 64 8.87 16.37 18.97
N GLU A 65 9.75 16.99 18.17
CA GLU A 65 9.65 16.97 16.72
C GLU A 65 9.66 15.54 16.16
N ILE A 66 10.65 14.72 16.57
CA ILE A 66 10.76 13.32 16.14
C ILE A 66 9.52 12.52 16.53
N LYS A 67 9.02 12.70 17.76
CA LYS A 67 7.81 12.03 18.26
C LYS A 67 6.59 12.38 17.40
N SER A 68 6.42 13.65 17.06
CA SER A 68 5.34 14.11 16.19
C SER A 68 5.40 13.48 14.79
N LEU A 69 6.60 13.32 14.23
CA LEU A 69 6.83 12.68 12.93
C LEU A 69 6.54 11.18 12.99
N VAL A 70 6.97 10.51 14.05
CA VAL A 70 6.71 9.08 14.28
C VAL A 70 5.20 8.82 14.39
N ASP A 71 4.47 9.67 15.11
CA ASP A 71 3.03 9.49 15.28
C ASP A 71 2.25 9.77 13.99
N LYS A 72 2.65 10.77 13.20
CA LYS A 72 2.14 10.97 11.83
C LYS A 72 2.41 9.76 10.93
N HIS A 73 3.60 9.18 11.01
CA HIS A 73 3.96 7.99 10.22
C HIS A 73 3.12 6.76 10.62
N LYS A 74 2.85 6.56 11.92
CA LYS A 74 1.94 5.49 12.38
C LYS A 74 0.53 5.68 11.83
N GLU A 75 0.03 6.90 11.80
CA GLU A 75 -1.29 7.19 11.23
C GLU A 75 -1.34 6.87 9.74
N TYR A 76 -0.31 7.26 8.97
CA TYR A 76 -0.18 6.94 7.56
C TYR A 76 -0.11 5.43 7.30
N ASN A 77 0.68 4.69 8.08
CA ASN A 77 0.76 3.24 8.00
C ASN A 77 -0.60 2.58 8.25
N ASN A 78 -1.36 3.05 9.26
CA ASN A 78 -2.69 2.54 9.54
C ASN A 78 -3.66 2.79 8.37
N LYS A 79 -3.61 3.97 7.75
CA LYS A 79 -4.40 4.28 6.54
C LYS A 79 -4.02 3.34 5.38
N THR A 80 -2.72 3.11 5.17
CA THR A 80 -2.20 2.20 4.13
C THR A 80 -2.66 0.76 4.35
N ILE A 81 -2.62 0.25 5.60
CA ILE A 81 -3.11 -1.09 5.94
C ILE A 81 -4.61 -1.21 5.65
N LYS A 82 -5.41 -0.18 5.97
CA LYS A 82 -6.85 -0.17 5.63
C LYS A 82 -7.08 -0.20 4.12
N GLN A 83 -6.36 0.61 3.36
CA GLN A 83 -6.43 0.64 1.90
C GLN A 83 -6.05 -0.72 1.29
N LYS A 84 -4.99 -1.36 1.78
CA LYS A 84 -4.59 -2.69 1.31
C LYS A 84 -5.70 -3.73 1.50
N LYS A 85 -6.39 -3.73 2.65
CA LYS A 85 -7.54 -4.62 2.89
C LYS A 85 -8.70 -4.36 1.93
N ILE A 86 -8.94 -3.09 1.56
CA ILE A 86 -9.97 -2.73 0.58
C ILE A 86 -9.58 -3.26 -0.81
N ILE A 87 -8.33 -3.02 -1.24
CA ILE A 87 -7.80 -3.52 -2.52
C ILE A 87 -7.87 -5.04 -2.61
N GLU A 88 -7.53 -5.77 -1.54
CA GLU A 88 -7.63 -7.22 -1.50
C GLU A 88 -9.08 -7.72 -1.67
N ARG A 89 -10.07 -7.05 -1.05
CA ARG A 89 -11.49 -7.39 -1.25
C ARG A 89 -11.94 -7.14 -2.68
N MET A 90 -11.64 -5.95 -3.21
CA MET A 90 -11.99 -5.59 -4.58
C MET A 90 -11.34 -6.54 -5.59
N SER A 91 -10.08 -6.93 -5.37
CA SER A 91 -9.38 -7.85 -6.26
C SER A 91 -10.05 -9.22 -6.31
N LYS A 92 -10.50 -9.75 -5.16
CA LYS A 92 -11.27 -11.00 -5.10
C LYS A 92 -12.60 -10.89 -5.84
N GLU A 93 -13.29 -9.76 -5.68
CA GLU A 93 -14.55 -9.50 -6.36
C GLU A 93 -14.38 -9.39 -7.88
N ILE A 94 -13.30 -8.74 -8.36
CA ILE A 94 -12.95 -8.69 -9.78
C ILE A 94 -12.73 -10.09 -10.35
N VAL A 95 -11.99 -10.95 -9.65
CA VAL A 95 -11.76 -12.34 -10.08
C VAL A 95 -13.08 -13.10 -10.15
N PHE A 96 -13.91 -13.03 -9.11
CA PHE A 96 -15.21 -13.68 -9.07
C PHE A 96 -16.14 -13.22 -10.21
N LEU A 97 -16.21 -11.91 -10.45
CA LEU A 97 -17.03 -11.35 -11.53
C LEU A 97 -16.50 -11.78 -12.91
N LYS A 98 -15.17 -11.81 -13.09
CA LYS A 98 -14.55 -12.29 -14.32
C LYS A 98 -14.91 -13.74 -14.61
N ASP A 99 -14.84 -14.61 -13.61
CA ASP A 99 -15.20 -16.02 -13.76
C ASP A 99 -16.68 -16.17 -14.14
N LYS A 100 -17.57 -15.42 -13.48
CA LYS A 100 -19.00 -15.42 -13.80
C LYS A 100 -19.30 -14.90 -15.22
N VAL A 101 -18.59 -13.88 -15.69
CA VAL A 101 -18.71 -13.40 -17.08
C VAL A 101 -18.27 -14.47 -18.07
N ASN A 102 -17.20 -15.21 -17.78
CA ASN A 102 -16.74 -16.30 -18.63
C ASN A 102 -17.77 -17.43 -18.70
N GLU A 103 -18.36 -17.82 -17.58
CA GLU A 103 -19.45 -18.81 -17.54
C GLU A 103 -20.67 -18.38 -18.36
N LEU A 104 -21.08 -17.12 -18.25
CA LEU A 104 -22.19 -16.59 -19.04
C LEU A 104 -21.87 -16.57 -20.54
N ASN A 105 -20.63 -16.24 -20.91
CA ASN A 105 -20.20 -16.24 -22.31
C ASN A 105 -20.20 -17.65 -22.90
N THR A 106 -19.68 -18.66 -22.19
CA THR A 106 -19.71 -20.05 -22.67
C THR A 106 -21.14 -20.57 -22.79
N PHE A 107 -22.00 -20.21 -21.83
CA PHE A 107 -23.43 -20.53 -21.89
C PHE A 107 -24.11 -19.89 -23.11
N ASN A 108 -23.86 -18.60 -23.37
CA ASN A 108 -24.43 -17.89 -24.52
C ASN A 108 -23.96 -18.48 -25.86
N LEU A 109 -22.67 -18.79 -26.01
CA LEU A 109 -22.15 -19.46 -27.21
C LEU A 109 -22.84 -20.80 -27.47
N SER A 110 -23.07 -21.59 -26.40
CA SER A 110 -23.80 -22.86 -26.51
C SER A 110 -25.25 -22.66 -26.98
N LYS A 111 -25.89 -21.57 -26.54
CA LYS A 111 -27.26 -21.22 -26.90
C LYS A 111 -27.35 -20.71 -28.33
N GLU A 112 -26.40 -19.89 -28.77
CA GLU A 112 -26.31 -19.43 -30.16
C GLU A 112 -26.13 -20.61 -31.12
N SER A 113 -25.27 -21.58 -30.79
CA SER A 113 -25.10 -22.80 -31.58
C SER A 113 -26.40 -23.59 -31.71
N ARG A 114 -27.13 -23.79 -30.61
CA ARG A 114 -28.45 -24.45 -30.64
C ARG A 114 -29.46 -23.68 -31.51
N ASN A 115 -29.50 -22.36 -31.37
CA ASN A 115 -30.38 -21.51 -32.16
C ASN A 115 -30.04 -21.58 -33.66
N SER A 116 -28.76 -21.64 -34.01
CA SER A 116 -28.30 -21.82 -35.39
C SER A 116 -28.85 -23.12 -36.00
N HIS A 117 -28.73 -24.25 -35.28
CA HIS A 117 -29.29 -25.52 -35.75
C HIS A 117 -30.80 -25.49 -35.92
N VAL A 118 -31.53 -24.89 -34.97
CA VAL A 118 -32.99 -24.74 -35.09
C VAL A 118 -33.35 -23.89 -36.32
N MET A 119 -32.60 -22.81 -36.59
CA MET A 119 -32.83 -21.99 -37.79
C MET A 119 -32.56 -22.77 -39.09
N GLU A 120 -31.50 -23.58 -39.14
CA GLU A 120 -31.23 -24.45 -40.30
C GLU A 120 -32.38 -25.44 -40.55
N GLU A 121 -32.96 -26.01 -39.50
CA GLU A 121 -34.12 -26.90 -39.61
C GLU A 121 -35.37 -26.15 -40.10
N ILE A 122 -35.63 -24.94 -39.59
CA ILE A 122 -36.72 -24.09 -40.07
C ILE A 122 -36.55 -23.79 -41.56
N THR A 123 -35.34 -23.40 -42.00
CA THR A 123 -35.07 -23.13 -43.42
C THR A 123 -35.30 -24.37 -44.29
N LYS A 124 -34.94 -25.57 -43.81
CA LYS A 124 -35.25 -26.82 -44.53
C LYS A 124 -36.77 -27.03 -44.67
N LEU A 125 -37.53 -26.81 -43.60
CA LEU A 125 -38.99 -26.93 -43.61
C LEU A 125 -39.63 -25.89 -44.53
N GLU A 126 -39.18 -24.64 -44.51
CA GLU A 126 -39.63 -23.58 -45.40
C GLU A 126 -39.40 -23.94 -46.87
N ASN A 127 -38.22 -24.47 -47.21
CA ASN A 127 -37.93 -24.95 -48.56
C ASN A 127 -38.85 -26.09 -48.99
N MET A 128 -39.14 -27.05 -48.10
CA MET A 128 -40.10 -28.12 -48.39
C MET A 128 -41.50 -27.58 -48.62
N LEU A 129 -41.96 -26.63 -47.79
CA LEU A 129 -43.25 -25.96 -47.95
C LEU A 129 -43.33 -25.22 -49.30
N GLN A 130 -42.28 -24.51 -49.70
CA GLN A 130 -42.23 -23.86 -51.02
C GLN A 130 -42.32 -24.87 -52.16
N ILE A 131 -41.65 -26.02 -52.08
CA ILE A 131 -41.74 -27.09 -53.08
C ILE A 131 -43.18 -27.62 -53.16
N ILE A 132 -43.81 -27.88 -52.01
CA ILE A 132 -45.21 -28.35 -51.95
C ILE A 132 -46.14 -27.32 -52.58
N GLN A 133 -46.01 -26.04 -52.22
CA GLN A 133 -46.80 -24.95 -52.79
C GLN A 133 -46.65 -24.87 -54.32
N LYS A 134 -45.42 -24.94 -54.84
CA LYS A 134 -45.17 -24.96 -56.29
C LYS A 134 -45.84 -26.14 -56.99
N LYS A 135 -45.81 -27.34 -56.39
CA LYS A 135 -46.45 -28.55 -56.93
C LYS A 135 -47.98 -28.46 -56.94
N ILE A 136 -48.58 -27.83 -55.92
CA ILE A 136 -50.03 -27.60 -55.90
C ILE A 136 -50.43 -26.61 -57.00
N LEU A 137 -49.67 -25.52 -57.15
CA LEU A 137 -49.90 -24.52 -58.20
C LEU A 137 -49.75 -25.09 -59.62
N SER A 138 -48.76 -25.97 -59.86
CA SER A 138 -48.58 -26.61 -61.17
C SER A 138 -49.70 -27.59 -61.51
N LYS A 139 -50.16 -28.39 -60.54
CA LYS A 139 -51.28 -29.33 -60.73
C LYS A 139 -52.61 -28.64 -61.06
N ASN A 140 -52.82 -27.42 -60.58
CA ASN A 140 -54.03 -26.65 -60.89
C ASN A 140 -53.99 -26.00 -62.29
N ASN A 141 -52.81 -25.90 -62.93
CA ASN A 141 -52.66 -25.33 -64.27
C ASN A 141 -52.66 -26.38 -65.40
N ASP A 142 -52.37 -27.66 -65.10
CA ASP A 142 -52.38 -28.78 -66.08
C ASP A 142 -53.78 -29.42 -66.28
N GLY A 143 -54.84 -28.77 -65.79
CA GLY A 143 -56.22 -29.26 -65.79
C GLY A 143 -57.19 -28.36 -66.57
N TYR A 144 -56.80 -27.93 -67.77
CA TYR A 144 -57.69 -27.31 -68.77
C TYR A 144 -57.58 -28.04 -70.11
#